data_AF-A0A843HMF2-F1
#
_entry.id   AF-A0A843HMF2-F1
#
_cell.length_a   1.000
_cell.length_b   1.000
_cell.length_c   1.000
_cell.angle_alpha   90.00
_cell.angle_beta   90.00
_cell.angle_gamma   90.00
#
_symmetry.space_group_name_H-M   'P 1'
#
loop_
_entity.id
_entity.type
_entity.pdbx_description
1 polymer ?
#
loop_
_entity_poly.entity_id
_entity_poly.type
_entity_poly.pdbx_seq_one_letter_code
_entity_poly.pdbx_strand_id
1 'polypeptide(L)'
;MYFYASEPKDNIIKQVATVINAMTPKWGYDVEVKEHKPRRTNAQNAFYWLNNEDVANFLNDSGVKLPFGLSFTRDTIHEINKKWLGVPTTTKQSIPEFCDYMTKMFSYWIEKTNGQWQPKESPYGYLEKVGYVDKEIL
;
A
#
# COMPACT_ATOMS: atom_id res chain seq x y z
N MET A 1 -1.71 7.33 -19.90
CA MET A 1 -2.78 8.30 -19.60
C MET A 1 -3.81 7.59 -18.71
N TYR A 2 -4.46 8.31 -17.79
CA TYR A 2 -5.49 7.77 -16.90
C TYR A 2 -6.82 8.46 -17.20
N PHE A 3 -7.91 7.71 -17.16
CA PHE A 3 -9.27 8.20 -17.35
C PHE A 3 -10.16 7.60 -16.28
N TYR A 4 -11.09 8.40 -15.76
CA TYR A 4 -12.13 7.92 -14.86
C TYR A 4 -13.10 7.00 -15.60
N ALA A 5 -13.74 6.06 -14.89
CA ALA A 5 -14.73 5.17 -15.48
C ALA A 5 -15.96 5.94 -16.04
N SER A 6 -16.26 7.09 -15.46
CA SER A 6 -17.32 8.01 -15.91
C SER A 6 -16.94 8.85 -17.13
N GLU A 7 -15.68 8.84 -17.56
CA GLU A 7 -15.21 9.68 -18.67
C GLU A 7 -15.83 9.20 -20.00
N PRO A 8 -16.52 10.08 -20.76
CA PRO A 8 -17.05 9.72 -22.06
C PRO A 8 -15.96 9.23 -23.01
N LYS A 9 -16.25 8.14 -23.75
CA LYS A 9 -15.31 7.54 -24.70
C LYS A 9 -14.76 8.54 -25.72
N ASP A 10 -15.59 9.46 -26.18
CA ASP A 10 -15.20 10.48 -27.15
C ASP A 10 -14.15 11.45 -26.60
N ASN A 11 -14.21 11.78 -25.31
CA ASN A 11 -13.19 12.60 -24.65
C ASN A 11 -11.87 11.85 -24.52
N ILE A 12 -11.91 10.56 -24.18
CA ILE A 12 -10.73 9.70 -24.11
C ILE A 12 -10.04 9.65 -25.48
N ILE A 13 -10.80 9.38 -26.55
CA ILE A 13 -10.29 9.34 -27.93
C ILE A 13 -9.66 10.67 -28.32
N LYS A 14 -10.31 11.81 -28.00
CA LYS A 14 -9.80 13.14 -28.32
C LYS A 14 -8.47 13.44 -27.61
N GLN A 15 -8.33 13.06 -26.34
CA GLN A 15 -7.09 13.27 -25.58
C GLN A 15 -5.96 12.37 -26.09
N VAL A 16 -6.26 11.10 -26.40
CA VAL A 16 -5.27 10.18 -27.02
C VAL A 16 -4.84 10.70 -28.39
N ALA A 17 -5.79 11.13 -29.24
CA ALA A 17 -5.51 11.69 -30.55
C ALA A 17 -4.65 12.96 -30.47
N THR A 18 -4.83 13.79 -29.44
CA THR A 18 -4.00 14.98 -29.22
C THR A 18 -2.54 14.60 -28.97
N VAL A 19 -2.29 13.57 -28.15
CA VAL A 19 -0.93 13.08 -27.89
C VAL A 19 -0.31 12.46 -29.14
N ILE A 20 -1.08 11.64 -29.86
CA ILE A 20 -0.63 11.03 -31.12
C ILE A 20 -0.26 12.10 -32.15
N ASN A 21 -1.09 13.13 -32.34
CA ASN A 21 -0.83 14.18 -33.32
C ASN A 21 0.37 15.07 -32.97
N ALA A 22 0.76 15.13 -31.69
CA ALA A 22 1.94 15.84 -31.24
C ALA A 22 3.25 15.05 -31.43
N MET A 23 3.17 13.77 -31.81
CA MET A 23 4.31 12.88 -32.01
C MET A 23 4.60 12.66 -33.50
N THR A 24 5.86 12.43 -33.84
CA THR A 24 6.31 12.09 -35.21
C THR A 24 7.15 10.81 -35.20
N PRO A 25 6.53 9.63 -35.05
CA PRO A 25 7.26 8.37 -34.99
C PRO A 25 7.73 7.95 -36.38
N LYS A 26 8.89 7.29 -36.41
CA LYS A 26 9.47 6.73 -37.63
C LYS A 26 8.74 5.47 -38.14
N TRP A 27 8.13 4.70 -37.24
CA TRP A 27 7.62 3.35 -37.54
C TRP A 27 6.14 3.13 -37.22
N GLY A 28 5.56 3.90 -36.31
CA GLY A 28 4.15 3.74 -35.89
C GLY A 28 3.98 3.93 -34.38
N TYR A 29 2.81 3.54 -33.89
CA TYR A 29 2.44 3.62 -32.47
C TYR A 29 1.96 2.27 -31.97
N ASP A 30 2.46 1.85 -30.80
CA ASP A 30 1.86 0.78 -30.02
C ASP A 30 0.94 1.39 -28.96
N VAL A 31 -0.33 0.99 -28.95
CA VAL A 31 -1.33 1.47 -27.99
C VAL A 31 -1.80 0.29 -27.15
N GLU A 32 -1.57 0.38 -25.84
CA GLU A 32 -2.00 -0.64 -24.89
C GLU A 32 -3.06 -0.08 -23.95
N VAL A 33 -4.23 -0.75 -23.92
CA VAL A 33 -5.33 -0.43 -23.00
C VAL A 33 -5.41 -1.53 -21.96
N LYS A 34 -5.26 -1.15 -20.68
CA LYS A 34 -5.33 -2.05 -19.54
C LYS A 34 -6.29 -1.49 -18.50
N GLU A 35 -6.98 -2.37 -17.79
CA GLU A 35 -7.75 -2.01 -16.60
C GLU A 35 -6.84 -1.29 -15.60
N HIS A 36 -7.25 -0.11 -15.13
CA HIS A 36 -6.53 0.60 -14.08
C HIS A 36 -6.90 0.00 -12.73
N LYS A 37 -6.08 -0.91 -12.22
CA LYS A 37 -6.19 -1.34 -10.83
C LYS A 37 -5.68 -0.22 -9.92
N PRO A 38 -6.52 0.36 -9.05
CA PRO A 38 -6.06 1.38 -8.12
C PRO A 38 -4.94 0.77 -7.27
N ARG A 39 -3.75 1.35 -7.40
CA ARG A 39 -2.60 0.96 -6.58
C ARG A 39 -2.84 1.48 -5.15
N ARG A 40 -2.15 0.87 -4.19
CA ARG A 40 -2.13 1.29 -2.78
C ARG A 40 -2.18 2.81 -2.63
N THR A 41 -3.11 3.30 -1.81
CA THR A 41 -3.30 4.74 -1.61
C THR A 41 -2.20 5.34 -0.72
N ASN A 42 -1.97 6.65 -0.83
CA ASN A 42 -1.03 7.34 0.08
C ASN A 42 -1.46 7.20 1.54
N ALA A 43 -2.78 7.16 1.81
CA ALA A 43 -3.33 6.95 3.14
C ALA A 43 -2.99 5.55 3.68
N GLN A 44 -3.14 4.48 2.89
CA GLN A 44 -2.72 3.13 3.31
C GLN A 44 -1.23 3.05 3.61
N ASN A 45 -0.40 3.70 2.79
CA ASN A 45 1.03 3.74 3.05
C ASN A 45 1.35 4.49 4.35
N ALA A 46 0.71 5.64 4.60
CA ALA A 46 0.90 6.39 5.84
C ALA A 46 0.48 5.57 7.07
N PHE A 47 -0.68 4.91 7.00
CA PHE A 47 -1.17 4.03 8.07
C PHE A 47 -0.22 2.87 8.35
N TYR A 48 0.30 2.23 7.30
CA TYR A 48 1.30 1.18 7.41
C TYR A 48 2.56 1.64 8.17
N TRP A 49 3.11 2.78 7.78
CA TRP A 49 4.32 3.31 8.41
C TRP A 49 4.10 3.74 9.86
N LEU A 50 2.91 4.29 10.16
CA LEU A 50 2.53 4.65 11.53
C LEU A 50 2.49 3.40 12.43
N ASN A 51 1.94 2.28 11.95
CA ASN A 51 1.92 1.05 12.73
C ASN A 51 3.33 0.45 12.90
N ASN A 52 4.19 0.50 11.87
CA ASN A 52 5.59 0.07 12.02
C ASN A 52 6.34 0.89 13.08
N GLU A 53 6.07 2.20 13.13
CA GLU A 53 6.63 3.09 14.14
C GLU A 53 6.09 2.80 15.54
N ASP A 54 4.79 2.54 15.66
CA ASP A 54 4.15 2.18 16.92
C ASP A 54 4.70 0.87 17.51
N VAL A 55 4.89 -0.16 16.67
CA VAL A 55 5.56 -1.42 17.07
C VAL A 55 7.00 -1.15 17.51
N ALA A 56 7.75 -0.34 16.77
CA ALA A 56 9.14 -0.02 17.11
C ALA A 56 9.23 0.66 18.48
N ASN A 57 8.37 1.64 18.74
CA ASN A 57 8.29 2.34 20.02
C ASN A 57 7.92 1.38 21.14
N PHE A 58 6.89 0.55 20.96
CA PHE A 58 6.47 -0.45 21.95
C PHE A 58 7.63 -1.38 22.36
N LEU A 59 8.38 -1.91 21.38
CA LEU A 59 9.51 -2.81 21.66
C LEU A 59 10.65 -2.08 22.40
N ASN A 60 10.94 -0.86 21.99
CA ASN A 60 11.97 -0.04 22.63
C ASN A 60 11.62 0.29 24.08
N ASP A 61 10.37 0.67 24.34
CA ASP A 61 9.85 1.01 25.66
C ASP A 61 9.77 -0.22 26.58
N SER A 62 9.53 -1.40 25.98
CA SER A 62 9.60 -2.70 26.67
C SER A 62 11.04 -3.15 26.98
N GLY A 63 12.05 -2.36 26.61
CA GLY A 63 13.46 -2.67 26.82
C GLY A 63 14.05 -3.71 25.85
N VAL A 64 13.28 -4.14 24.85
CA VAL A 64 13.78 -5.06 23.81
C VAL A 64 14.75 -4.30 22.92
N LYS A 65 15.92 -4.91 22.65
CA LYS A 65 16.94 -4.35 21.78
C LYS A 65 17.30 -5.35 20.68
N LEU A 66 17.68 -4.79 19.53
CA LEU A 66 18.37 -5.53 18.48
C LEU A 66 19.77 -5.94 18.96
N PRO A 67 20.43 -6.87 18.23
CA PRO A 67 21.85 -7.14 18.45
C PRO A 67 22.68 -5.85 18.55
N PHE A 68 23.70 -5.87 19.41
CA PHE A 68 24.54 -4.71 19.73
C PHE A 68 23.83 -3.56 20.46
N GLY A 69 22.65 -3.82 21.04
CA GLY A 69 21.94 -2.83 21.86
C GLY A 69 21.23 -1.74 21.04
N LEU A 70 21.05 -1.95 19.74
CA LEU A 70 20.40 -0.99 18.86
C LEU A 70 18.88 -0.94 19.13
N SER A 71 18.31 0.26 19.02
CA SER A 71 16.86 0.45 19.12
C SER A 71 16.17 0.08 17.81
N PHE A 72 14.92 -0.37 17.89
CA PHE A 72 14.09 -0.59 16.72
C PHE A 72 13.70 0.74 16.09
N THR A 73 13.64 0.76 14.76
CA THR A 73 13.06 1.85 13.97
C THR A 73 11.93 1.30 13.13
N ARG A 74 11.05 2.17 12.61
CA ARG A 74 10.00 1.75 11.67
C ARG A 74 10.56 1.00 10.45
N ASP A 75 11.77 1.35 10.00
CA ASP A 75 12.44 0.71 8.87
C ASP A 75 12.96 -0.69 9.24
N THR A 76 13.46 -0.87 10.47
CA THR A 76 13.79 -2.20 10.98
C THR A 76 12.55 -3.09 11.04
N ILE A 77 11.43 -2.57 11.55
CA ILE A 77 10.16 -3.29 11.59
C ILE A 77 9.68 -3.64 10.18
N HIS A 78 9.78 -2.70 9.23
CA HIS A 78 9.48 -2.94 7.82
C HIS A 78 10.28 -4.12 7.24
N GLU A 79 11.59 -4.16 7.48
CA GLU A 79 12.44 -5.25 6.97
C GLU A 79 12.15 -6.60 7.65
N ILE A 80 11.83 -6.60 8.95
CA ILE A 80 11.36 -7.81 9.66
C ILE A 80 10.07 -8.33 9.02
N ASN A 81 9.10 -7.44 8.77
CA ASN A 81 7.81 -7.79 8.19
C ASN A 81 7.96 -8.38 6.79
N LYS A 82 8.79 -7.76 5.93
CA LYS A 82 9.09 -8.27 4.58
C LYS A 82 9.73 -9.66 4.62
N LYS A 83 10.71 -9.84 5.49
CA LYS A 83 11.43 -11.11 5.63
C LYS A 83 10.54 -12.22 6.17
N TRP A 84 9.71 -11.92 7.17
CA TRP A 84 8.79 -12.90 7.76
C TRP A 84 7.68 -13.31 6.78
N LEU A 85 7.11 -12.36 6.04
CA LEU A 85 6.04 -12.63 5.06
C LEU A 85 6.54 -13.17 3.73
N GLY A 86 7.85 -13.19 3.47
CA GLY A 86 8.41 -13.58 2.18
C GLY A 86 8.01 -12.63 1.04
N VAL A 87 7.69 -11.37 1.34
CA VAL A 87 7.25 -10.37 0.36
C VAL A 87 8.39 -9.38 0.12
N PRO A 88 9.10 -9.46 -1.03
CA PRO A 88 10.25 -8.60 -1.30
C PRO A 88 9.86 -7.14 -1.56
N THR A 89 8.64 -6.89 -2.04
CA THR A 89 8.11 -5.54 -2.23
C THR A 89 6.59 -5.52 -2.12
N THR A 90 6.07 -4.46 -1.51
CA THR A 90 4.62 -4.17 -1.42
C THR A 90 4.19 -3.10 -2.44
N THR A 91 5.11 -2.54 -3.24
CA THR A 91 4.84 -1.40 -4.14
C THR A 91 3.88 -1.70 -5.29
N LYS A 92 3.72 -2.98 -5.64
CA LYS A 92 2.82 -3.44 -6.72
C LYS A 92 1.54 -4.09 -6.22
N GLN A 93 1.32 -4.14 -4.90
CA GLN A 93 0.11 -4.72 -4.33
C GLN A 93 -1.09 -3.82 -4.59
N SER A 94 -2.20 -4.45 -4.93
CA SER A 94 -3.54 -3.85 -4.92
C SER A 94 -3.97 -3.49 -3.49
N ILE A 95 -5.05 -2.73 -3.36
CA ILE A 95 -5.62 -2.33 -2.07
C ILE A 95 -5.92 -3.56 -1.18
N PRO A 96 -6.64 -4.61 -1.65
CA PRO A 96 -6.94 -5.78 -0.83
C PRO A 96 -5.68 -6.58 -0.45
N GLU A 97 -4.76 -6.81 -1.39
CA GLU A 97 -3.51 -7.52 -1.13
C GLU A 97 -2.67 -6.80 -0.05
N PHE A 98 -2.67 -5.47 -0.06
CA PHE A 98 -1.97 -4.68 0.94
C PHE A 98 -2.68 -4.70 2.30
N CYS A 99 -4.01 -4.72 2.34
CA CYS A 99 -4.77 -4.92 3.57
C CYS A 99 -4.52 -6.30 4.19
N ASP A 100 -4.47 -7.35 3.38
CA ASP A 100 -4.16 -8.71 3.84
C ASP A 100 -2.72 -8.79 4.36
N TYR A 101 -1.78 -8.12 3.68
CA TYR A 101 -0.40 -7.99 4.15
C TYR A 101 -0.34 -7.33 5.54
N MET A 102 -1.03 -6.20 5.73
CA MET A 102 -1.09 -5.52 7.03
C MET A 102 -1.79 -6.37 8.10
N THR A 103 -2.86 -7.08 7.76
CA THR A 103 -3.56 -7.97 8.69
C THR A 103 -2.64 -9.07 9.21
N LYS A 104 -1.89 -9.73 8.32
CA LYS A 104 -0.90 -10.76 8.72
C LYS A 104 0.20 -10.17 9.60
N MET A 105 0.70 -8.99 9.25
CA MET A 105 1.67 -8.25 10.06
C MET A 105 1.12 -7.96 11.47
N PHE A 106 -0.12 -7.51 11.58
CA PHE A 106 -0.77 -7.25 12.86
C PHE A 106 -0.88 -8.52 13.69
N SER A 107 -1.37 -9.61 13.11
CA SER A 107 -1.44 -10.91 13.80
C SER A 107 -0.08 -11.37 14.31
N TYR A 108 0.97 -11.22 13.51
CA TYR A 108 2.33 -11.57 13.92
C TYR A 108 2.78 -10.78 15.15
N TRP A 109 2.63 -9.45 15.14
CA TRP A 109 3.09 -8.63 16.26
C TRP A 109 2.21 -8.78 17.50
N ILE A 110 0.91 -9.00 17.35
CA ILE A 110 0.03 -9.38 18.46
C ILE A 110 0.54 -10.68 19.10
N GLU A 111 0.83 -11.72 18.31
CA GLU A 111 1.36 -12.98 18.83
C GLU A 111 2.73 -12.80 19.51
N LYS A 112 3.66 -12.07 18.86
CA LYS A 112 5.02 -11.86 19.39
C LYS A 112 5.07 -11.02 20.66
N THR A 113 4.09 -10.14 20.84
CA THR A 113 3.97 -9.33 22.05
C THR A 113 2.99 -9.94 23.05
N ASN A 114 2.50 -11.16 22.80
CA ASN A 114 1.50 -11.83 23.64
C ASN A 114 0.26 -10.94 23.92
N GLY A 115 -0.18 -10.21 22.90
CA GLY A 115 -1.32 -9.29 22.93
C GLY A 115 -1.08 -7.94 23.59
N GLN A 116 0.14 -7.66 24.05
CA GLN A 116 0.49 -6.37 24.70
C GLN A 116 0.54 -5.21 23.71
N TRP A 117 0.95 -5.49 22.47
CA TRP A 117 0.77 -4.55 21.36
C TRP A 117 -0.44 -4.96 20.53
N GLN A 118 -1.29 -3.99 20.20
CA GLN A 118 -2.43 -4.17 19.31
C GLN A 118 -2.58 -2.93 18.41
N PRO A 119 -2.93 -3.11 17.13
CA PRO A 119 -3.21 -1.98 16.26
C PRO A 119 -4.46 -1.24 16.77
N LYS A 120 -4.45 0.09 16.65
CA LYS A 120 -5.61 0.93 17.06
C LYS A 120 -6.86 0.66 16.22
N GLU A 121 -6.68 0.18 15.00
CA GLU A 121 -7.76 -0.15 14.06
C GLU A 121 -7.32 -1.17 13.02
N SER A 122 -8.28 -1.83 12.37
CA SER A 122 -8.00 -2.77 11.28
C SER A 122 -7.64 -2.03 9.98
N PRO A 123 -6.91 -2.67 9.05
CA PRO A 123 -6.55 -2.04 7.77
C PRO A 123 -7.77 -1.59 6.95
N TYR A 124 -8.81 -2.42 6.93
CA TYR A 124 -10.07 -2.10 6.24
C TYR A 124 -10.88 -1.03 6.98
N GLY A 125 -10.94 -1.08 8.33
CA GLY A 125 -11.62 -0.05 9.11
C GLY A 125 -10.99 1.34 8.96
N TYR A 126 -9.65 1.41 8.81
CA TYR A 126 -8.97 2.65 8.47
C TYR A 126 -9.41 3.19 7.11
N LEU A 127 -9.42 2.33 6.09
CA LEU A 127 -9.84 2.69 4.73
C LEU A 127 -11.28 3.24 4.67
N GLU A 128 -12.19 2.65 5.44
CA GLU A 128 -13.58 3.12 5.54
C GLU A 128 -13.64 4.56 6.06
N LYS A 129 -12.90 4.87 7.14
CA LYS A 129 -12.87 6.21 7.73
C LYS A 129 -12.26 7.26 6.81
N VAL A 130 -11.21 6.90 6.07
CA VAL A 130 -10.57 7.83 5.14
C VAL A 130 -11.30 7.93 3.79
N GLY A 131 -12.46 7.29 3.65
CA GLY A 131 -13.35 7.42 2.49
C GLY A 131 -12.90 6.65 1.26
N TYR A 132 -12.08 5.61 1.43
CA TYR A 132 -11.49 4.84 0.32
C TYR A 132 -12.16 3.48 0.07
N VAL A 133 -13.28 3.19 0.75
CA VAL A 133 -14.14 2.06 0.39
C VAL A 133 -15.19 2.58 -0.58
N ASP A 134 -14.93 2.42 -1.88
CA ASP A 134 -16.01 2.46 -2.87
C ASP A 134 -17.01 1.38 -2.45
N LYS A 135 -18.26 1.79 -2.19
CA LYS A 135 -19.38 0.91 -1.85
C LYS A 135 -19.76 -0.07 -2.97
N GLU A 136 -18.98 -0.14 -4.05
CA GLU A 136 -19.25 -0.93 -5.26
C GLU A 136 -18.29 -2.13 -5.45
N ILE A 137 -17.40 -2.42 -4.50
CA ILE A 137 -16.55 -3.61 -4.55
C ILE A 137 -16.73 -4.47 -3.28
N LEU A 138 -17.89 -5.11 -3.19
CA LEU A 138 -18.13 -6.37 -2.49
C LEU A 138 -19.01 -7.25 -3.39
#